data_AF-A0A2D4GQP6-F1
#
_entry.id   AF-A0A2D4GQP6-F1
#
_cell.length_a   1.000
_cell.length_b   1.000
_cell.length_c   1.000
_cell.angle_alpha   90.00
_cell.angle_beta   90.00
_cell.angle_gamma   90.00
#
_symmetry.space_group_name_H-M   'P 1'
#
loop_
_entity.id
_entity.type
_entity.pdbx_description
1 polymer ?
#
loop_
_entity_poly.entity_id
_entity_poly.type
_entity_poly.pdbx_seq_one_letter_code
_entity_poly.pdbx_strand_id
1 'polypeptide(L)'
;MDSKMCRFLVVGVFLLSLKADPTAACSCAPRHPQTAYCNADMVIRGKFVGVSKQHVNISVGEPVWWIRHEIKTTKVYKGPEEMQDVRFLYTPAMESLCGYEHKGPLKGEEYVIAGMMDGNRVMITACS
;
A
#
# COMPACT_ATOMS: atom_id res chain seq x y z
N MET A 1 -35.16 32.26 20.52
CA MET A 1 -34.05 31.88 19.63
C MET A 1 -34.59 31.96 18.21
N ASP A 2 -34.19 32.97 17.44
CA ASP A 2 -34.82 33.29 16.15
C ASP A 2 -34.63 32.20 15.10
N SER A 3 -35.68 31.88 14.33
CA SER A 3 -35.63 30.85 13.27
C SER A 3 -34.56 31.15 12.21
N LYS A 4 -34.24 32.43 12.01
CA LYS A 4 -33.15 32.88 11.13
C LYS A 4 -31.78 32.42 11.67
N MET A 5 -31.53 32.58 12.97
CA MET A 5 -30.29 32.16 13.62
C MET A 5 -30.10 30.64 13.55
N CYS A 6 -31.18 29.88 13.71
CA CYS A 6 -31.16 28.42 13.58
C CYS A 6 -30.81 27.98 12.15
N ARG A 7 -31.37 28.66 11.12
CA ARG A 7 -31.04 28.39 9.71
C ARG A 7 -29.57 28.69 9.38
N PHE A 8 -29.01 29.77 9.91
CA PHE A 8 -27.59 30.09 9.73
C PHE A 8 -26.68 29.05 10.38
N LEU A 9 -27.03 28.56 11.58
CA LEU A 9 -26.27 27.50 12.24
C LEU A 9 -26.32 26.18 11.47
N VAL A 10 -27.48 25.77 10.97
CA VAL A 10 -27.63 24.52 10.20
C VAL A 10 -26.83 24.58 8.89
N VAL A 11 -26.89 25.70 8.17
CA VAL A 11 -26.11 25.89 6.93
C VAL A 11 -24.61 25.94 7.23
N GLY A 12 -24.20 26.60 8.31
CA GLY A 12 -22.81 26.64 8.75
C GLY A 12 -22.26 25.26 9.07
N VAL A 13 -22.97 24.46 9.86
CA VAL A 13 -22.58 23.08 10.19
C VAL A 13 -22.51 22.20 8.94
N PHE A 14 -23.47 22.32 8.02
CA PHE A 14 -23.47 21.55 6.76
C PHE A 14 -22.27 21.88 5.87
N LEU A 15 -21.88 23.16 5.78
CA LEU A 15 -20.71 23.59 5.01
C LEU A 15 -19.38 23.13 5.62
N LEU A 16 -19.29 23.03 6.96
CA LEU A 16 -18.11 22.47 7.64
C LEU A 16 -17.96 20.97 7.38
N SER A 17 -19.05 20.19 7.34
CA SER A 17 -18.99 18.76 7.05
C SER A 17 -18.53 18.43 5.63
N LEU A 18 -18.75 19.33 4.67
CA LEU A 18 -18.28 19.18 3.29
C LEU A 18 -16.77 19.44 3.12
N LYS A 19 -16.11 20.02 4.14
CA LYS A 19 -14.68 20.34 4.16
C LYS A 19 -13.83 19.30 4.89
N ALA A 20 -14.45 18.26 5.45
CA ALA A 20 -13.71 17.16 6.02
C ALA A 20 -13.10 16.35 4.87
N ASP A 21 -11.85 16.66 4.52
CA ASP A 21 -11.03 15.74 3.74
C ASP A 21 -11.08 14.38 4.45
N PRO A 22 -11.36 13.28 3.74
CA PRO A 22 -11.35 11.96 4.37
C PRO A 22 -10.00 11.77 5.04
N THR A 23 -10.00 11.55 6.34
CA THR A 23 -8.76 11.27 7.08
C THR A 23 -8.12 10.06 6.44
N ALA A 24 -6.95 10.24 5.81
CA ALA A 24 -6.18 9.12 5.30
C ALA A 24 -5.82 8.22 6.49
N ALA A 25 -6.42 7.03 6.55
CA ALA A 25 -6.20 6.11 7.66
C ALA A 25 -4.77 5.53 7.66
N CYS A 26 -4.09 5.58 6.52
CA CYS A 26 -2.66 5.31 6.41
C CYS A 26 -1.87 6.62 6.31
N SER A 27 -0.80 6.73 7.10
CA SER A 27 0.17 7.83 7.02
C SER A 27 1.59 7.28 7.10
N CYS A 28 2.45 7.74 6.20
CA CYS A 28 3.82 7.27 6.08
C CYS A 28 4.81 8.36 6.54
N ALA A 29 5.79 7.99 7.36
CA ALA A 29 6.91 8.88 7.65
C ALA A 29 7.84 8.97 6.44
N PRO A 30 8.37 10.16 6.09
CA PRO A 30 9.35 10.30 5.02
C PRO A 30 10.61 9.49 5.36
N ARG A 31 11.12 8.71 4.39
CA ARG A 31 12.32 7.88 4.56
C ARG A 31 13.38 8.24 3.53
N HIS A 32 14.62 8.31 4.00
CA HIS A 32 15.77 8.36 3.10
C HIS A 32 15.96 6.98 2.42
N PRO A 33 16.35 6.91 1.13
CA PRO A 33 16.52 5.63 0.44
C PRO A 33 17.47 4.64 1.15
N GLN A 34 18.54 5.15 1.77
CA GLN A 34 19.45 4.31 2.55
C GLN A 34 18.75 3.67 3.75
N THR A 35 17.88 4.39 4.45
CA THR A 35 17.11 3.87 5.58
C THR A 35 16.09 2.83 5.12
N ALA A 36 15.44 3.05 3.97
CA ALA A 36 14.55 2.06 3.37
C ALA A 36 15.31 0.76 3.03
N TYR A 37 16.51 0.87 2.44
CA TYR A 37 17.37 -0.28 2.15
C TYR A 37 17.83 -1.02 3.42
N CYS A 38 18.25 -0.29 4.45
CA CYS A 38 18.73 -0.88 5.70
C CYS A 38 17.62 -1.66 6.41
N ASN A 39 16.40 -1.12 6.46
CA ASN A 39 15.28 -1.69 7.21
C ASN A 39 14.46 -2.71 6.43
N ALA A 40 14.62 -2.82 5.10
CA ALA A 40 13.94 -3.83 4.30
C ALA A 40 14.65 -5.18 4.40
N ASP A 41 13.90 -6.28 4.36
CA ASP A 41 14.45 -7.63 4.31
C ASP A 41 14.84 -8.03 2.88
N MET A 42 14.08 -7.52 1.91
CA MET A 42 14.24 -7.79 0.48
C MET A 42 14.30 -6.46 -0.28
N VAL A 43 15.27 -6.32 -1.17
CA VAL A 43 15.36 -5.18 -2.10
C VAL A 43 15.63 -5.69 -3.50
N ILE A 44 14.71 -5.42 -4.42
CA ILE A 44 14.76 -5.89 -5.81
C ILE A 44 14.59 -4.75 -6.80
N ARG A 45 15.04 -4.98 -8.02
CA ARG A 45 14.64 -4.25 -9.22
C ARG A 45 13.79 -5.18 -10.08
N GLY A 46 12.68 -4.69 -10.59
CA GLY A 46 11.83 -5.48 -11.48
C GLY A 46 10.75 -4.68 -12.17
N LYS A 47 9.96 -5.37 -12.99
CA LYS A 47 8.82 -4.79 -13.73
C LYS A 47 7.53 -5.43 -13.26
N PHE A 48 6.55 -4.63 -12.88
CA PHE A 48 5.19 -5.13 -12.68
C PHE A 48 4.67 -5.69 -14.00
N VAL A 49 4.01 -6.86 -13.94
CA VAL A 49 3.44 -7.52 -15.13
C VAL A 49 1.96 -7.85 -14.97
N GLY A 50 1.45 -7.92 -13.73
CA GLY A 50 0.06 -8.27 -13.46
C GLY A 50 -0.36 -7.95 -12.03
N VAL A 51 -1.67 -7.91 -11.80
CA VAL A 51 -2.27 -7.70 -10.47
C VAL A 51 -3.42 -8.67 -10.30
N SER A 52 -3.50 -9.32 -9.14
CA SER A 52 -4.58 -10.24 -8.79
C SER A 52 -5.05 -9.99 -7.36
N LYS A 53 -6.34 -10.22 -7.08
CA LYS A 53 -6.90 -10.17 -5.73
C LYS A 53 -6.96 -11.58 -5.17
N GLN A 54 -6.48 -11.77 -3.96
CA GLN A 54 -6.49 -13.04 -3.25
C GLN A 54 -7.33 -12.92 -1.98
N HIS A 55 -8.26 -13.84 -1.81
CA HIS A 55 -9.00 -13.99 -0.56
C HIS A 55 -8.09 -14.60 0.51
N VAL A 56 -8.07 -14.01 1.70
CA VAL A 56 -7.41 -14.61 2.86
C VAL A 56 -8.47 -14.90 3.91
N ASN A 57 -8.60 -16.18 4.24
CA ASN A 57 -9.47 -16.64 5.31
C ASN A 57 -8.79 -16.30 6.64
N ILE A 58 -9.11 -15.14 7.21
CA ILE A 58 -8.75 -14.84 8.59
C ILE A 58 -9.83 -15.45 9.49
N SER A 59 -9.41 -16.24 10.47
CA SER A 59 -10.28 -17.00 11.37
C SER A 59 -11.07 -16.13 12.37
N VAL A 60 -10.85 -14.81 12.38
CA VAL A 60 -11.48 -13.86 13.30
C VAL A 60 -11.79 -12.55 12.54
N GLY A 61 -12.97 -12.44 11.91
CA GLY A 61 -13.49 -11.18 11.36
C GLY A 61 -13.90 -11.20 9.88
N GLU A 62 -14.16 -10.00 9.34
CA GLU A 62 -14.50 -9.77 7.92
C GLU A 62 -13.38 -10.25 6.98
N PRO A 63 -13.70 -10.70 5.75
CA PRO A 63 -12.72 -11.19 4.81
C PRO A 63 -11.73 -10.09 4.41
N VAL A 64 -10.47 -10.24 4.83
CA VAL A 64 -9.39 -9.33 4.43
C VAL A 64 -8.80 -9.81 3.10
N TRP A 65 -8.89 -8.95 2.10
CA TRP A 65 -8.34 -9.23 0.77
C TRP A 65 -6.88 -8.78 0.72
N TRP A 66 -6.05 -9.59 0.09
CA TRP A 66 -4.68 -9.22 -0.27
C TRP A 66 -4.63 -8.97 -1.77
N ILE A 67 -3.87 -7.95 -2.18
CA ILE A 67 -3.50 -7.77 -3.57
C ILE A 67 -2.14 -8.42 -3.76
N ARG A 68 -2.05 -9.24 -4.81
CA ARG A 68 -0.82 -9.89 -5.25
C ARG A 68 -0.43 -9.28 -6.59
N HIS A 69 0.71 -8.59 -6.59
CA HIS A 69 1.36 -8.05 -7.77
C HIS A 69 2.32 -9.10 -8.33
N GLU A 70 2.17 -9.42 -9.61
CA GLU A 70 3.14 -10.23 -10.33
C GLU A 70 4.27 -9.32 -10.82
N ILE A 71 5.51 -9.72 -10.52
CA ILE A 71 6.70 -8.97 -10.86
C ILE A 71 7.70 -9.85 -11.61
N LYS A 72 8.28 -9.29 -12.66
CA LYS A 72 9.46 -9.85 -13.31
C LYS A 72 10.71 -9.21 -12.71
N THR A 73 11.34 -9.91 -11.78
CA THR A 73 12.60 -9.46 -11.15
C THR A 73 13.73 -9.44 -12.17
N THR A 74 14.49 -8.35 -12.20
CA THR A 74 15.68 -8.18 -13.04
C THR A 74 16.97 -8.14 -12.24
N LYS A 75 16.90 -7.75 -10.96
CA LYS A 75 18.04 -7.81 -10.05
C LYS A 75 17.59 -7.90 -8.59
N VAL A 76 18.27 -8.70 -7.79
CA VAL A 76 18.14 -8.70 -6.33
C VAL A 76 19.34 -7.95 -5.75
N TYR A 77 19.09 -6.95 -4.92
CA TYR A 77 20.11 -6.15 -4.23
C TYR A 77 20.29 -6.54 -2.76
N LYS A 78 19.26 -7.12 -2.14
CA LYS A 78 19.26 -7.61 -0.76
C LYS A 78 18.18 -8.68 -0.62
N GLY A 79 18.48 -9.77 0.08
CA GLY A 79 17.54 -10.86 0.36
C GLY A 79 18.28 -12.17 0.66
N PRO A 80 17.56 -13.22 1.11
CA PRO A 80 18.14 -14.56 1.30
C PRO A 80 18.66 -15.16 -0.01
N GLU A 81 19.66 -16.03 0.07
CA GLU A 81 20.21 -16.70 -1.11
C GLU A 81 19.19 -17.61 -1.80
N GLU A 82 18.20 -18.16 -1.08
CA GLU A 82 17.16 -18.98 -1.70
C GLU A 82 16.12 -18.15 -2.48
N MET A 83 16.12 -16.82 -2.32
CA MET A 83 15.07 -15.93 -2.80
C MET A 83 15.55 -15.02 -3.95
N GLN A 84 16.33 -15.58 -4.88
CA GLN A 84 16.89 -14.87 -6.03
C GLN A 84 15.90 -14.67 -7.20
N ASP A 85 14.74 -15.33 -7.17
CA ASP A 85 13.68 -15.21 -8.19
C ASP A 85 12.33 -14.88 -7.55
N VAL A 86 12.18 -13.63 -7.08
CA VAL A 86 10.90 -13.13 -6.56
C VAL A 86 9.93 -12.89 -7.71
N ARG A 87 8.76 -13.54 -7.67
CA ARG A 87 7.72 -13.41 -8.71
C ARG A 87 6.47 -12.68 -8.25
N PHE A 88 6.25 -12.61 -6.94
CA PHE A 88 5.03 -12.07 -6.37
C PHE A 88 5.34 -11.15 -5.19
N LEU A 89 4.64 -10.01 -5.16
CA LEU A 89 4.62 -9.07 -4.05
C LEU A 89 3.21 -9.00 -3.49
N TYR A 90 3.09 -8.92 -2.18
CA TYR A 90 1.81 -8.93 -1.47
C TYR A 90 1.60 -7.61 -0.75
N THR A 91 0.38 -7.12 -0.77
CA THR A 91 -0.01 -5.89 -0.07
C THR A 91 -1.45 -5.98 0.41
N PRO A 92 -1.83 -5.29 1.49
CA PRO A 92 -3.24 -5.13 1.87
C PRO A 92 -4.06 -4.57 0.68
N ALA A 93 -5.31 -5.02 0.52
CA ALA A 93 -6.15 -4.55 -0.58
C ALA A 93 -6.75 -3.16 -0.37
N MET A 94 -6.76 -2.66 0.88
CA MET A 94 -7.34 -1.38 1.23
C MET A 94 -6.23 -0.34 1.42
N GLU A 95 -6.38 0.81 0.79
CA GLU A 95 -5.46 1.95 0.97
C GLU A 95 -5.43 2.43 2.42
N SER A 96 -6.57 2.35 3.12
CA SER A 96 -6.69 2.66 4.55
C SER A 96 -5.80 1.77 5.45
N LEU A 97 -5.40 0.59 4.96
CA LEU A 97 -4.47 -0.33 5.62
C LEU A 97 -3.06 -0.26 5.01
N CYS A 98 -2.72 0.86 4.37
CA CYS A 98 -1.45 1.08 3.66
C CYS A 98 -1.25 0.13 2.47
N GLY A 99 -2.32 -0.25 1.78
CA GLY A 99 -2.24 -1.01 0.53
C GLY A 99 -1.50 -0.24 -0.57
N TYR A 100 -0.46 -0.85 -1.15
CA TYR A 100 0.21 -0.34 -2.34
C TYR A 100 -0.62 -0.58 -3.59
N GLU A 101 -1.01 0.51 -4.25
CA GLU A 101 -1.60 0.50 -5.58
C GLU A 101 -0.57 0.92 -6.62
N HIS A 102 -0.30 0.05 -7.59
CA HIS A 102 0.61 0.35 -8.68
C HIS A 102 -0.09 1.27 -9.72
N LYS A 103 0.37 2.52 -9.82
CA LYS A 103 -0.20 3.51 -10.75
C LYS A 103 0.49 3.54 -12.13
N GLY A 104 1.62 2.85 -12.25
CA GLY A 104 2.41 2.80 -13.48
C GLY A 104 1.90 1.77 -14.49
N PRO A 105 2.51 1.73 -15.69
CA PRO A 105 2.20 0.70 -16.67
C PRO A 105 2.71 -0.67 -16.22
N LEU A 106 1.90 -1.72 -16.38
CA LEU A 106 2.28 -3.13 -16.14
C LEU A 106 3.26 -3.68 -17.18
N LYS A 107 3.89 -2.82 -17.98
CA LYS A 107 4.88 -3.21 -18.99
C LYS A 107 5.75 -2.03 -19.34
N GLY A 108 7.05 -2.20 -19.20
CA GLY A 108 8.06 -1.26 -19.70
C GLY A 108 8.99 -0.75 -18.60
N GLU A 109 8.41 -0.10 -17.60
CA GLU A 109 9.15 0.59 -16.54
C GLU A 109 9.71 -0.38 -15.47
N GLU A 110 10.93 -0.10 -15.03
CA GLU A 110 11.55 -0.80 -13.90
C GLU A 110 11.39 0.02 -12.62
N TYR A 111 11.12 -0.69 -11.54
CA TYR A 111 10.98 -0.14 -10.20
C TYR A 111 12.00 -0.78 -9.28
N VAL A 112 12.51 0.01 -8.33
CA VAL A 112 13.25 -0.51 -7.17
C VAL A 112 12.27 -0.63 -6.03
N ILE A 113 12.21 -1.81 -5.43
CA ILE A 113 11.19 -2.18 -4.45
C ILE A 113 11.89 -2.69 -3.21
N ALA A 114 11.59 -2.07 -2.08
CA ALA A 114 12.06 -2.46 -0.76
C ALA A 114 10.88 -3.05 0.02
N GLY A 115 10.97 -4.31 0.42
CA GLY A 115 9.90 -5.06 1.07
C GLY A 115 10.37 -5.74 2.33
N MET A 116 9.40 -6.11 3.18
CA MET A 116 9.62 -6.96 4.34
C MET A 116 9.24 -8.39 3.99
N MET A 117 9.85 -9.37 4.65
CA MET A 117 9.49 -10.78 4.46
C MET A 117 8.49 -11.24 5.52
N ASP A 118 7.46 -11.95 5.07
CA ASP A 118 6.57 -12.73 5.91
C ASP A 118 6.64 -14.21 5.48
N GLY A 119 7.48 -14.98 6.17
CA GLY A 119 7.88 -16.30 5.72
C GLY A 119 8.56 -16.24 4.35
N ASN A 120 7.95 -16.87 3.34
CA ASN A 120 8.45 -16.87 1.96
C ASN A 120 7.71 -15.87 1.06
N ARG A 121 7.07 -14.85 1.64
CA ARG A 121 6.32 -13.81 0.90
C ARG A 121 7.01 -12.47 1.08
N VAL A 122 7.12 -11.72 -0.02
CA VAL A 122 7.60 -10.33 0.04
C VAL A 122 6.39 -9.41 0.17
N MET A 123 6.34 -8.69 1.27
CA MET A 123 5.27 -7.78 1.65
C MET A 123 5.69 -6.34 1.36
N ILE A 124 4.83 -5.60 0.67
CA ILE A 124 5.00 -4.18 0.39
C ILE A 124 3.77 -3.39 0.85
N THR A 125 3.95 -2.11 1.10
CA THR A 125 2.92 -1.17 1.54
C THR A 125 3.04 0.14 0.79
N ALA A 126 2.08 1.05 0.96
CA ALA A 126 2.18 2.42 0.46
C ALA A 126 3.39 3.20 1.02
N CYS A 127 4.00 2.73 2.12
CA CYS A 127 5.15 3.36 2.77
C CYS A 127 6.50 2.67 2.45
N SER A 128 6.48 1.65 1.59
CA SER A 128 7.64 0.85 1.19
C SER A 128 8.53 1.58 0.20
#